data_AF-A0A315CL93-F1
#
_entry.id   AF-A0A315CL93-F1
#
_cell.length_a   1.000
_cell.length_b   1.000
_cell.length_c   1.000
_cell.angle_alpha   90.00
_cell.angle_beta   90.00
_cell.angle_gamma   90.00
#
_symmetry.space_group_name_H-M   'P 1'
#
loop_
_entity.id
_entity.type
_entity.pdbx_description
1 polymer ?
#
loop_
_entity_poly.entity_id
_entity_poly.type
_entity_poly.pdbx_seq_one_letter_code
_entity_poly.pdbx_strand_id
1 'polypeptide(L)'
;MQPANVKVIQAGDTLTSIVKEQAQLQGVKLTPSEEFRWAQNLATDSGIQNPNAIFPGQKVLLQKMLSQWQAGQTQPQNTALNTAQNLAQTSPKATPAIAQNKLETLTITANRTVPSLPKGNFINAVAHPVLSQTLDRAVSRGFIPKVEKQDVYNKVLQVANKHNFSPDDFARLTLMESDGMNPQATNTRCHGIIQFCDGPARGAAEVGFGQSPKSILGLSVYQQLHLVDTYFDKVGLKKEGAVPLDELYLAVLQPAARGEKRPEEPLGIPGKQAKYLYEGRDPQAPMTRASITQGLMQNAADRLGLKNFRSNTNSVPVSSTVNTSAAPSANNAVNSALNPALSSALNPASDSHPNSTARIRLQVQKAADYDALEAPKTWLR
;
A
#
# COMPACT_ATOMS: atom_id res chain seq x y z
N MET A 1 23.00 -33.84 10.25
CA MET A 1 23.59 -32.66 10.92
C MET A 1 23.58 -31.51 9.93
N GLN A 2 22.76 -30.47 10.16
CA GLN A 2 22.79 -29.26 9.34
C GLN A 2 23.98 -28.39 9.78
N PRO A 3 24.73 -27.76 8.85
CA PRO A 3 25.80 -26.86 9.23
C PRO A 3 25.20 -25.68 10.00
N ALA A 4 25.83 -25.28 11.11
CA ALA A 4 25.35 -24.27 12.07
C ALA A 4 25.10 -22.85 11.50
N ASN A 5 25.28 -22.67 10.20
CA ASN A 5 25.33 -21.38 9.51
C ASN A 5 24.29 -21.25 8.37
N VAL A 6 23.43 -22.25 8.21
CA VAL A 6 22.34 -22.25 7.22
C VAL A 6 21.04 -22.68 7.91
N LYS A 7 20.02 -21.82 7.89
CA LYS A 7 18.66 -22.16 8.35
C LYS A 7 17.80 -22.52 7.15
N VAL A 8 16.99 -23.57 7.29
CA VAL A 8 15.94 -23.91 6.33
C VAL A 8 14.64 -23.30 6.81
N ILE A 9 14.03 -22.44 5.99
CA ILE A 9 12.74 -21.81 6.25
C ILE A 9 11.68 -22.87 6.52
N GLN A 10 10.93 -22.72 7.60
CA GLN A 10 9.76 -23.53 7.93
C GLN A 10 8.45 -22.77 7.64
N ALA A 11 7.33 -23.48 7.62
CA ALA A 11 6.03 -22.86 7.50
C ALA A 11 5.77 -21.91 8.69
N GLY A 12 5.46 -20.64 8.40
CA GLY A 12 5.25 -19.59 9.40
C GLY A 12 6.50 -18.78 9.76
N ASP A 13 7.68 -19.14 9.24
CA ASP A 13 8.88 -18.33 9.41
C ASP A 13 8.82 -17.03 8.60
N THR A 14 9.40 -15.98 9.17
CA THR A 14 9.75 -14.73 8.49
C THR A 14 11.24 -14.46 8.69
N LEU A 15 11.88 -13.71 7.79
CA LEU A 15 13.29 -13.35 8.00
C LEU A 15 13.50 -12.55 9.30
N THR A 16 12.52 -11.73 9.69
CA THR A 16 12.54 -11.00 10.96
C THR A 16 12.40 -11.93 12.17
N SER A 17 11.53 -12.94 12.12
CA SER A 17 11.41 -13.91 13.22
C SER A 17 12.68 -14.77 13.36
N ILE A 18 13.32 -15.12 12.25
CA ILE A 18 14.61 -15.84 12.24
C ILE A 18 15.73 -14.98 12.84
N VAL A 19 15.81 -13.70 12.45
CA VAL A 19 16.78 -12.76 13.03
C VAL A 19 16.55 -12.61 14.53
N LYS A 20 15.30 -12.42 14.95
CA LYS A 20 14.94 -12.29 16.36
C LYS A 20 15.32 -13.54 17.17
N GLU A 21 14.96 -14.72 16.68
CA GLU A 21 15.33 -16.00 17.28
C GLU A 21 16.86 -16.10 17.42
N GLN A 22 17.60 -15.81 16.36
CA GLN A 22 19.06 -15.89 16.38
C GLN A 22 19.68 -14.84 17.31
N ALA A 23 19.14 -13.62 17.38
CA ALA A 23 19.67 -12.58 18.25
C ALA A 23 19.50 -12.96 19.72
N GLN A 24 18.35 -13.54 20.08
CA GLN A 24 18.09 -14.08 21.40
C GLN A 24 19.05 -15.22 21.76
N LEU A 25 19.35 -16.13 20.82
CA LEU A 25 20.32 -17.19 21.01
C LEU A 25 21.76 -16.68 21.20
N GLN A 26 22.10 -15.54 20.60
CA GLN A 26 23.43 -14.91 20.71
C GLN A 26 23.52 -13.89 21.86
N GLY A 27 22.47 -13.73 22.66
CA GLY A 27 22.43 -12.73 23.73
C GLY A 27 22.43 -11.28 23.24
N VAL A 28 22.14 -11.04 21.96
CA VAL A 28 22.05 -9.71 21.35
C VAL A 28 20.62 -9.17 21.52
N LYS A 29 20.48 -8.02 22.18
CA LYS A 29 19.19 -7.33 22.26
C LYS A 29 19.05 -6.39 21.08
N LEU A 30 18.09 -6.68 20.20
CA LEU A 30 17.75 -5.82 19.07
C LEU A 30 16.40 -5.15 19.33
N THR A 31 16.27 -3.91 18.89
CA THR A 31 14.98 -3.23 18.76
C THR A 31 14.23 -3.76 17.52
N PRO A 32 12.89 -3.62 17.44
CA PRO A 32 12.13 -4.08 16.27
C PRO A 32 12.61 -3.50 14.93
N SER A 33 13.10 -2.26 14.92
CA SER A 33 13.69 -1.64 13.73
C SER A 33 15.04 -2.26 13.35
N GLU A 34 15.88 -2.61 14.34
CA GLU A 34 17.14 -3.31 14.11
C GLU A 34 16.91 -4.74 13.62
N GLU A 35 15.97 -5.49 14.22
CA GLU A 35 15.57 -6.84 13.78
C GLU A 35 15.17 -6.83 12.30
N PHE A 36 14.36 -5.85 11.90
CA PHE A 36 13.92 -5.71 10.52
C PHE A 36 15.08 -5.37 9.58
N ARG A 37 15.96 -4.44 9.98
CA ARG A 37 17.11 -4.05 9.16
C ARG A 37 18.10 -5.21 8.96
N TRP A 38 18.29 -6.03 10.00
CA TRP A 38 19.04 -7.28 9.92
C TRP A 38 18.35 -8.30 9.02
N ALA A 39 17.02 -8.39 9.03
CA ALA A 39 16.27 -9.27 8.12
C ALA A 39 16.48 -8.90 6.64
N GLN A 40 16.54 -7.59 6.33
CA GLN A 40 16.84 -7.10 4.99
C GLN A 40 18.28 -7.43 4.56
N ASN A 41 19.24 -7.29 5.47
CA ASN A 41 20.63 -7.64 5.20
C ASN A 41 20.79 -9.16 5.02
N LEU A 42 20.12 -9.95 5.86
CA LEU A 42 20.07 -11.41 5.78
C LEU A 42 19.47 -11.90 4.45
N ALA A 43 18.42 -11.24 3.96
CA ALA A 43 17.86 -11.51 2.64
C ALA A 43 18.90 -11.31 1.54
N THR A 44 19.59 -10.16 1.59
CA THR A 44 20.62 -9.78 0.61
C THR A 44 21.77 -10.78 0.61
N ASP A 45 22.28 -11.13 1.80
CA ASP A 45 23.36 -12.10 1.96
C ASP A 45 22.97 -13.51 1.52
N SER A 46 21.69 -13.84 1.60
CA SER A 46 21.13 -15.13 1.14
C SER A 46 20.72 -15.12 -0.33
N GLY A 47 20.96 -14.04 -1.07
CA GLY A 47 20.56 -13.91 -2.48
C GLY A 47 19.05 -13.79 -2.69
N ILE A 48 18.30 -13.41 -1.65
CA ILE A 48 16.84 -13.28 -1.66
C ILE A 48 16.49 -11.86 -2.11
N GLN A 49 15.98 -11.75 -3.34
CA GLN A 49 15.59 -10.45 -3.93
C GLN A 49 14.40 -9.81 -3.21
N ASN A 50 13.44 -10.62 -2.77
CA ASN A 50 12.28 -10.17 -2.03
C ASN A 50 12.22 -10.86 -0.65
N PRO A 51 12.59 -10.16 0.44
CA PRO A 51 12.57 -10.68 1.81
C PRO A 51 11.21 -11.26 2.26
N ASN A 52 10.12 -10.81 1.64
CA ASN A 52 8.75 -11.23 1.95
C ASN A 52 8.27 -12.42 1.10
N ALA A 53 9.06 -12.87 0.11
CA ALA A 53 8.72 -13.97 -0.78
C ALA A 53 9.44 -15.27 -0.40
N ILE A 54 9.76 -15.45 0.89
CA ILE A 54 10.39 -16.70 1.35
C ILE A 54 9.38 -17.83 1.40
N PHE A 55 9.83 -19.06 1.20
CA PHE A 55 8.98 -20.25 1.21
C PHE A 55 9.61 -21.42 1.98
N PRO A 56 8.81 -22.32 2.57
CA PRO A 56 9.33 -23.47 3.30
C PRO A 56 10.29 -24.31 2.44
N GLY A 57 11.40 -24.74 3.03
CA GLY A 57 12.47 -25.46 2.34
C GLY A 57 13.55 -24.56 1.72
N GLN A 58 13.32 -23.25 1.62
CA GLN A 58 14.35 -22.29 1.19
C GLN A 58 15.47 -22.19 2.23
N LYS A 59 16.71 -22.04 1.77
CA LYS A 59 17.89 -21.90 2.64
C LYS A 59 18.26 -20.43 2.81
N VAL A 60 18.59 -20.05 4.04
CA VAL A 60 19.05 -18.71 4.42
C VAL A 60 20.44 -18.81 5.05
N LEU A 61 21.35 -17.92 4.63
CA LEU A 61 22.75 -17.89 5.03
C LEU A 61 22.91 -16.99 6.27
N LEU A 62 23.11 -17.59 7.44
CA LEU A 62 23.26 -16.85 8.71
C LEU A 62 24.69 -16.40 9.00
N GLN A 63 25.68 -16.94 8.26
CA GLN A 63 27.11 -16.80 8.56
C GLN A 63 27.54 -15.34 8.76
N LYS A 64 27.25 -14.48 7.79
CA LYS A 64 27.73 -13.09 7.78
C LYS A 64 27.10 -12.24 8.88
N MET A 65 25.81 -12.47 9.15
CA MET A 65 25.09 -11.83 10.24
C MET A 65 25.70 -12.24 11.58
N LEU A 66 25.90 -13.54 11.78
CA LEU A 66 26.44 -14.08 13.02
C LEU A 66 27.85 -13.57 13.31
N SER A 67 28.71 -13.50 12.29
CA SER A 67 30.07 -12.93 12.42
C SER A 67 30.07 -11.45 12.79
N GLN A 68 29.12 -10.65 12.29
CA GLN A 68 29.01 -9.23 12.66
C GLN A 68 28.55 -9.06 14.12
N TRP A 69 27.64 -9.91 14.60
CA TRP A 69 27.21 -9.90 16.00
C TRP A 69 28.33 -10.33 16.96
N GLN A 70 29.16 -11.31 16.58
CA GLN A 70 30.36 -11.68 17.34
C GLN A 70 31.39 -10.55 17.42
N ALA A 71 31.42 -9.66 16.42
CA ALA A 71 32.23 -8.44 16.43
C ALA A 71 31.59 -7.28 17.24
N GLY A 72 30.48 -7.53 17.95
CA GLY A 72 29.78 -6.53 18.77
C GLY A 72 28.96 -5.51 17.98
N GLN A 73 28.69 -5.76 16.69
CA GLN A 73 27.92 -4.85 15.86
C GLN A 73 26.42 -5.10 15.99
N THR A 74 25.64 -4.09 16.37
CA THR A 74 24.17 -4.16 16.40
C THR A 74 23.52 -3.64 15.10
N GLN A 75 24.33 -3.15 14.16
CA GLN A 75 23.89 -2.56 12.89
C GLN A 75 24.64 -3.21 11.71
N PRO A 76 23.93 -3.69 10.66
CA PRO A 76 24.58 -4.33 9.52
C PRO A 76 25.43 -3.33 8.73
N GLN A 77 26.70 -3.66 8.50
CA GLN A 77 27.57 -2.88 7.62
C GLN A 77 27.33 -3.29 6.16
N ASN A 78 26.57 -2.46 5.43
CA ASN A 78 26.47 -2.57 3.98
C ASN A 78 27.81 -2.14 3.35
N THR A 79 28.60 -3.11 2.88
CA THR A 79 29.86 -2.84 2.15
C THR A 79 29.65 -2.23 0.76
N ALA A 80 28.41 -1.93 0.37
CA ALA A 80 28.07 -1.39 -0.95
C ALA A 80 27.81 0.13 -1.00
N LEU A 81 27.93 0.88 0.11
CA LEU A 81 27.63 2.33 0.10
C LEU A 81 28.62 3.24 0.85
N ASN A 82 29.81 2.76 1.20
CA ASN A 82 30.82 3.56 1.93
C ASN A 82 32.17 3.63 1.20
N THR A 83 32.18 4.12 -0.05
CA THR A 83 33.43 4.54 -0.74
C THR A 83 33.47 6.04 -1.03
N ALA A 84 32.70 6.84 -0.29
CA ALA A 84 32.69 8.30 -0.42
C ALA A 84 32.81 9.00 0.94
N GLN A 85 33.66 8.50 1.84
CA GLN A 85 33.98 9.15 3.11
C GLN A 85 35.27 8.59 3.73
N ASN A 86 36.38 8.61 2.98
CA ASN A 86 37.73 8.64 3.56
C ASN A 86 38.81 8.90 2.48
N LEU A 87 38.86 10.12 1.95
CA LEU A 87 40.05 10.62 1.24
C LEU A 87 40.41 12.00 1.77
N ALA A 88 40.92 12.02 3.00
CA ALA A 88 41.74 13.11 3.51
C ALA A 88 42.70 12.56 4.56
N GLN A 89 43.89 12.13 4.11
CA GLN A 89 45.21 12.37 4.71
C GLN A 89 46.20 11.27 4.30
N THR A 90 47.22 11.71 3.59
CA THR A 90 48.28 10.94 2.95
C THR A 90 49.48 10.76 3.89
N SER A 91 49.87 9.48 4.10
CA SER A 91 51.25 8.94 4.11
C SER A 91 52.18 9.28 5.31
N PRO A 92 53.26 8.49 5.61
CA PRO A 92 54.00 7.58 4.71
C PRO A 92 54.52 6.21 5.22
N LYS A 93 54.92 5.35 4.24
CA LYS A 93 55.95 4.27 4.22
C LYS A 93 55.77 3.06 5.18
N ALA A 94 55.98 1.78 4.82
CA ALA A 94 56.74 1.13 3.76
C ALA A 94 56.23 -0.31 3.44
N THR A 95 56.57 -0.81 2.25
CA THR A 95 56.35 -2.13 1.59
C THR A 95 57.23 -3.28 2.16
N PRO A 96 57.27 -4.53 1.62
CA PRO A 96 56.28 -5.35 0.87
C PRO A 96 56.25 -6.88 1.25
N ALA A 97 55.19 -7.62 0.88
CA ALA A 97 55.20 -9.07 0.54
C ALA A 97 53.87 -9.43 -0.17
N ILE A 98 53.79 -9.66 -1.50
CA ILE A 98 53.93 -10.94 -2.25
C ILE A 98 53.06 -12.06 -1.61
N ALA A 99 52.00 -12.65 -2.22
CA ALA A 99 51.89 -13.24 -3.56
C ALA A 99 50.43 -13.43 -4.07
N GLN A 100 50.24 -13.14 -5.37
CA GLN A 100 49.60 -13.95 -6.43
C GLN A 100 48.19 -14.56 -6.26
N ASN A 101 47.22 -14.08 -7.07
CA ASN A 101 46.84 -14.78 -8.31
C ASN A 101 45.90 -13.98 -9.24
N LYS A 102 46.44 -13.70 -10.45
CA LYS A 102 45.84 -13.69 -11.80
C LYS A 102 44.34 -13.34 -11.97
N LEU A 103 44.07 -12.13 -12.44
CA LEU A 103 42.82 -11.74 -13.11
C LEU A 103 43.06 -11.70 -14.63
N GLU A 104 42.43 -12.60 -15.37
CA GLU A 104 42.38 -12.55 -16.84
C GLU A 104 41.41 -11.47 -17.31
N THR A 105 41.96 -10.51 -18.07
CA THR A 105 41.22 -9.50 -18.79
C THR A 105 40.53 -10.13 -20.01
N LEU A 106 39.21 -10.23 -19.97
CA LEU A 106 38.38 -10.49 -21.15
C LEU A 106 37.67 -9.20 -21.55
N THR A 107 38.17 -8.59 -22.62
CA THR A 107 37.50 -7.56 -23.42
C THR A 107 36.14 -8.07 -23.92
N ILE A 108 35.04 -7.42 -23.52
CA ILE A 108 33.72 -7.66 -24.12
C ILE A 108 33.53 -6.66 -25.26
N THR A 109 33.74 -7.15 -26.47
CA THR A 109 33.31 -6.55 -27.73
C THR A 109 31.78 -6.44 -27.76
N ALA A 110 31.28 -5.25 -28.07
CA ALA A 110 29.87 -4.99 -28.35
C ALA A 110 29.44 -5.70 -29.65
N ASN A 111 28.61 -6.74 -29.52
CA ASN A 111 27.52 -7.12 -30.44
C ASN A 111 27.06 -8.54 -30.11
N ARG A 112 26.00 -8.67 -29.31
CA ARG A 112 25.12 -9.85 -29.34
C ARG A 112 23.70 -9.44 -28.98
N THR A 113 22.83 -9.55 -29.96
CA THR A 113 21.37 -9.55 -29.84
C THR A 113 20.94 -10.50 -28.73
N VAL A 114 20.38 -9.95 -27.66
CA VAL A 114 19.71 -10.71 -26.60
C VAL A 114 18.42 -11.32 -27.16
N PRO A 115 18.23 -12.65 -27.14
CA PRO A 115 16.91 -13.23 -27.25
C PRO A 115 16.15 -12.86 -25.98
N SER A 116 15.02 -12.18 -26.11
CA SER A 116 14.10 -11.98 -24.99
C SER A 116 13.61 -13.34 -24.51
N LEU A 117 14.15 -13.83 -23.40
CA LEU A 117 13.61 -15.00 -22.70
C LEU A 117 12.49 -14.56 -21.74
N PRO A 118 11.50 -15.44 -21.53
CA PRO A 118 10.10 -15.07 -21.35
C PRO A 118 9.85 -14.40 -20.00
N LYS A 119 8.94 -13.42 -19.99
CA LYS A 119 8.23 -12.98 -18.78
C LYS A 119 7.69 -14.23 -18.10
N GLY A 120 8.35 -14.67 -17.04
CA GLY A 120 7.82 -15.70 -16.16
C GLY A 120 6.43 -15.26 -15.73
N ASN A 121 5.46 -16.18 -15.84
CA ASN A 121 4.14 -15.97 -15.29
C ASN A 121 4.26 -15.76 -13.78
N PHE A 122 4.31 -14.51 -13.35
CA PHE A 122 4.11 -14.12 -11.96
C PHE A 122 2.68 -14.50 -11.60
N ILE A 123 2.53 -15.55 -10.82
CA ILE A 123 1.25 -15.90 -10.24
C ILE A 123 1.04 -14.93 -9.06
N ASN A 124 0.46 -13.76 -9.37
CA ASN A 124 -0.17 -12.79 -8.47
C ASN A 124 0.58 -12.39 -7.16
N ALA A 125 1.67 -11.63 -7.26
CA ALA A 125 1.83 -10.53 -6.30
C ALA A 125 0.87 -9.42 -6.77
N VAL A 126 -0.31 -9.31 -6.15
CA VAL A 126 -1.27 -8.26 -6.53
C VAL A 126 -0.56 -6.92 -6.36
N ALA A 127 -0.30 -6.23 -7.46
CA ALA A 127 0.22 -4.88 -7.40
C ALA A 127 -0.84 -4.02 -6.67
N HIS A 128 -0.43 -3.27 -5.66
CA HIS A 128 -1.30 -2.34 -4.92
C HIS A 128 -1.02 -0.90 -5.43
N PRO A 129 -1.56 -0.51 -6.61
CA PRO A 129 -1.22 0.76 -7.24
C PRO A 129 -1.71 1.96 -6.43
N VAL A 130 -2.87 1.86 -5.77
CA VAL A 130 -3.39 2.97 -4.97
C VAL A 130 -2.55 3.13 -3.71
N LEU A 131 -2.16 2.05 -3.05
CA LEU A 131 -1.20 2.11 -1.95
C LEU A 131 0.13 2.73 -2.39
N SER A 132 0.73 2.24 -3.48
CA SER A 132 2.02 2.74 -3.97
C SER A 132 1.97 4.26 -4.24
N GLN A 133 0.94 4.71 -4.96
CA GLN A 133 0.75 6.14 -5.26
C GLN A 133 0.44 6.98 -4.02
N THR A 134 -0.27 6.42 -3.05
CA THR A 134 -0.54 7.09 -1.77
C THR A 134 0.73 7.30 -0.98
N LEU A 135 1.63 6.31 -0.97
CA LEU A 135 2.95 6.44 -0.34
C LEU A 135 3.86 7.41 -1.10
N ASP A 136 3.84 7.43 -2.43
CA ASP A 136 4.56 8.44 -3.22
C ASP A 136 4.08 9.86 -2.90
N ARG A 137 2.77 10.03 -2.77
CA ARG A 137 2.16 11.29 -2.34
C ARG A 137 2.59 11.64 -0.91
N ALA A 138 2.54 10.70 0.02
CA ALA A 138 2.94 10.91 1.41
C ALA A 138 4.42 11.32 1.53
N VAL A 139 5.31 10.70 0.76
CA VAL A 139 6.72 11.12 0.65
C VAL A 139 6.83 12.53 0.07
N SER A 140 6.13 12.81 -1.03
CA SER A 140 6.15 14.13 -1.68
C SER A 140 5.62 15.25 -0.79
N ARG A 141 4.68 14.93 0.11
CA ARG A 141 4.12 15.85 1.11
C ARG A 141 4.98 15.97 2.38
N GLY A 142 6.04 15.16 2.50
CA GLY A 142 6.91 15.13 3.69
C GLY A 142 6.31 14.39 4.89
N PHE A 143 5.25 13.59 4.70
CA PHE A 143 4.63 12.79 5.76
C PHE A 143 5.46 11.55 6.10
N ILE A 144 6.19 11.02 5.11
CA ILE A 144 7.06 9.84 5.24
C ILE A 144 8.44 10.18 4.66
N PRO A 145 9.53 9.96 5.39
CA PRO A 145 10.88 10.06 4.83
C PRO A 145 11.04 9.07 3.66
N LYS A 146 11.70 9.48 2.57
CA LYS A 146 11.86 8.63 1.37
C LYS A 146 12.44 7.24 1.67
N VAL A 147 13.37 7.17 2.63
CA VAL A 147 14.01 5.92 3.07
C VAL A 147 13.06 4.98 3.81
N GLU A 148 12.00 5.52 4.44
CA GLU A 148 11.00 4.74 5.20
C GLU A 148 9.82 4.30 4.34
N LYS A 149 9.71 4.77 3.08
CA LYS A 149 8.58 4.45 2.20
C LYS A 149 8.32 2.94 2.10
N GLN A 150 9.38 2.16 1.93
CA GLN A 150 9.27 0.70 1.78
C GLN A 150 8.85 0.04 3.10
N ASP A 151 9.31 0.54 4.24
CA ASP A 151 8.95 0.02 5.56
C ASP A 151 7.48 0.25 5.85
N VAL A 152 6.98 1.46 5.53
CA VAL A 152 5.55 1.78 5.63
C VAL A 152 4.74 0.88 4.69
N TYR A 153 5.18 0.67 3.44
CA TYR A 153 4.52 -0.24 2.50
C TYR A 153 4.39 -1.65 3.08
N ASN A 154 5.50 -2.23 3.55
CA ASN A 154 5.53 -3.57 4.13
C ASN A 154 4.65 -3.67 5.38
N LYS A 155 4.65 -2.63 6.23
CA LYS A 155 3.81 -2.60 7.42
C LYS A 155 2.33 -2.58 7.06
N VAL A 156 1.92 -1.83 6.04
CA VAL A 156 0.53 -1.85 5.56
C VAL A 156 0.16 -3.25 5.07
N LEU A 157 1.03 -3.93 4.31
CA LEU A 157 0.77 -5.32 3.90
C LEU A 157 0.60 -6.26 5.10
N GLN A 158 1.43 -6.11 6.13
CA GLN A 158 1.32 -6.91 7.34
C GLN A 158 -0.03 -6.71 8.04
N VAL A 159 -0.45 -5.46 8.23
CA VAL A 159 -1.74 -5.14 8.87
C VAL A 159 -2.91 -5.64 8.01
N ALA A 160 -2.84 -5.43 6.70
CA ALA A 160 -3.84 -5.89 5.73
C ALA A 160 -4.01 -7.41 5.76
N ASN A 161 -2.90 -8.16 5.75
CA ASN A 161 -2.94 -9.62 5.82
C ASN A 161 -3.51 -10.12 7.15
N LYS A 162 -3.13 -9.51 8.27
CA LYS A 162 -3.61 -9.91 9.61
C LYS A 162 -5.12 -9.70 9.78
N HIS A 163 -5.64 -8.60 9.22
CA HIS A 163 -7.03 -8.17 9.35
C HIS A 163 -7.87 -8.45 8.09
N ASN A 164 -7.32 -9.21 7.15
CA ASN A 164 -7.94 -9.70 5.93
C ASN A 164 -8.61 -8.62 5.04
N PHE A 165 -8.00 -7.44 4.92
CA PHE A 165 -8.46 -6.38 4.02
C PHE A 165 -7.46 -6.14 2.87
N SER A 166 -7.90 -5.48 1.79
CA SER A 166 -6.99 -5.08 0.70
C SER A 166 -6.07 -3.92 1.11
N PRO A 167 -4.75 -3.98 0.92
CA PRO A 167 -3.84 -2.86 1.20
C PRO A 167 -4.23 -1.57 0.46
N ASP A 168 -4.83 -1.73 -0.71
CA ASP A 168 -5.33 -0.66 -1.55
C ASP A 168 -6.58 0.02 -0.92
N ASP A 169 -7.41 -0.72 -0.19
CA ASP A 169 -8.57 -0.19 0.53
C ASP A 169 -8.15 0.63 1.75
N PHE A 170 -7.10 0.21 2.45
CA PHE A 170 -6.50 1.01 3.51
C PHE A 170 -5.91 2.32 2.98
N ALA A 171 -5.33 2.31 1.78
CA ALA A 171 -4.88 3.54 1.13
C ALA A 171 -6.05 4.50 0.82
N ARG A 172 -7.18 3.98 0.32
CA ARG A 172 -8.41 4.77 0.08
C ARG A 172 -8.95 5.37 1.37
N LEU A 173 -8.99 4.59 2.45
CA LEU A 173 -9.37 5.05 3.78
C LEU A 173 -8.48 6.20 4.24
N THR A 174 -7.15 6.02 4.21
CA THR A 174 -6.22 7.05 4.69
C THR A 174 -6.22 8.31 3.81
N LEU A 175 -6.52 8.20 2.51
CA LEU A 175 -6.75 9.36 1.63
C LEU A 175 -7.98 10.18 2.04
N MET A 176 -9.03 9.53 2.54
CA MET A 176 -10.20 10.21 3.09
C MET A 176 -9.89 10.85 4.45
N GLU A 177 -9.32 10.06 5.37
CA GLU A 177 -9.15 10.44 6.78
C GLU A 177 -8.01 11.42 7.04
N SER A 178 -6.91 11.30 6.29
CA SER A 178 -5.67 12.02 6.60
C SER A 178 -4.93 12.49 5.36
N ASP A 179 -5.62 12.65 4.23
CA ASP A 179 -5.00 13.06 2.96
C ASP A 179 -3.85 12.12 2.50
N GLY A 180 -3.91 10.84 2.90
CA GLY A 180 -2.97 9.81 2.50
C GLY A 180 -1.82 9.67 3.48
N MET A 181 -2.14 9.23 4.70
CA MET A 181 -1.18 8.93 5.77
C MET A 181 -0.44 10.16 6.31
N ASN A 182 -1.12 11.30 6.45
CA ASN A 182 -0.56 12.43 7.21
C ASN A 182 -0.54 12.09 8.72
N PRO A 183 0.63 11.92 9.35
CA PRO A 183 0.70 11.58 10.77
C PRO A 183 0.22 12.73 11.68
N GLN A 184 0.16 13.96 11.15
CA GLN A 184 -0.25 15.16 11.88
C GLN A 184 -1.70 15.57 11.58
N ALA A 185 -2.46 14.76 10.84
CA ALA A 185 -3.86 15.06 10.55
C ALA A 185 -4.69 15.16 11.84
N THR A 186 -5.52 16.19 11.94
CA THR A 186 -6.40 16.38 13.11
C THR A 186 -7.65 17.20 12.79
N ASN A 187 -8.74 16.91 13.51
CA ASN A 187 -9.97 17.70 13.54
C ASN A 187 -10.31 18.16 14.98
N THR A 188 -9.29 18.51 15.77
CA THR A 188 -9.37 18.85 17.20
C THR A 188 -9.57 17.67 18.14
N ARG A 189 -10.49 16.75 17.82
CA ARG A 189 -10.87 15.60 18.67
C ARG A 189 -10.25 14.29 18.22
N CYS A 190 -9.88 14.18 16.95
CA CYS A 190 -9.27 13.00 16.35
C CYS A 190 -7.91 13.34 15.74
N HIS A 191 -6.99 12.36 15.78
CA HIS A 191 -5.58 12.55 15.44
C HIS A 191 -5.00 11.38 14.64
N GLY A 192 -4.09 11.67 13.71
CA GLY A 192 -3.28 10.66 13.03
C GLY A 192 -3.88 10.09 11.74
N ILE A 193 -3.22 9.07 11.20
CA ILE A 193 -3.42 8.56 9.83
C ILE A 193 -4.82 7.97 9.57
N ILE A 194 -5.52 7.52 10.60
CA ILE A 194 -6.92 7.06 10.55
C ILE A 194 -7.85 7.86 11.48
N GLN A 195 -7.41 9.02 11.98
CA GLN A 195 -8.20 9.85 12.91
C GLN A 195 -8.62 9.11 14.21
N PHE A 196 -7.65 8.71 15.03
CA PHE A 196 -7.91 8.19 16.38
C PHE A 196 -8.59 9.25 17.25
N CYS A 197 -9.89 9.09 17.48
CA CYS A 197 -10.70 10.04 18.25
C CYS A 197 -10.52 9.89 19.76
N ASP A 198 -10.59 11.01 20.46
CA ASP A 198 -10.62 11.11 21.91
C ASP A 198 -11.94 10.59 22.53
N GLY A 199 -11.91 10.36 23.84
CA GLY A 199 -13.06 9.93 24.63
C GLY A 199 -13.00 8.48 25.12
N PRO A 200 -13.82 8.11 26.12
CA PRO A 200 -13.90 6.74 26.62
C PRO A 200 -14.38 5.79 25.53
N ALA A 201 -13.73 4.62 25.40
CA ALA A 201 -14.03 3.62 24.37
C ALA A 201 -13.98 4.15 22.92
N ARG A 202 -13.13 5.17 22.67
CA ARG A 202 -12.84 5.71 21.33
C ARG A 202 -11.41 5.35 20.91
N GLY A 203 -11.10 5.62 19.63
CA GLY A 203 -9.88 5.13 18.99
C GLY A 203 -8.58 5.41 19.74
N ALA A 204 -8.42 6.60 20.33
CA ALA A 204 -7.22 6.92 21.10
C ALA A 204 -7.11 6.11 22.40
N ALA A 205 -8.22 5.86 23.10
CA ALA A 205 -8.22 5.08 24.33
C ALA A 205 -7.86 3.61 24.07
N GLU A 206 -8.38 3.01 23.00
CA GLU A 206 -8.12 1.62 22.62
C GLU A 206 -6.65 1.32 22.32
N VAL A 207 -5.89 2.33 21.92
CA VAL A 207 -4.47 2.23 21.56
C VAL A 207 -3.54 2.82 22.62
N GLY A 208 -4.05 3.10 23.83
CA GLY A 208 -3.23 3.53 24.98
C GLY A 208 -3.02 5.04 25.12
N PHE A 209 -3.72 5.85 24.33
CA PHE A 209 -3.62 7.32 24.32
C PHE A 209 -4.87 8.02 24.88
N GLY A 210 -5.71 7.33 25.65
CA GLY A 210 -6.98 7.87 26.13
C GLY A 210 -6.85 9.16 26.98
N GLN A 211 -5.76 9.29 27.74
CA GLN A 211 -5.46 10.48 28.55
C GLN A 211 -4.68 11.56 27.79
N SER A 212 -4.08 11.21 26.65
CA SER A 212 -3.23 12.12 25.86
C SER A 212 -3.38 11.92 24.34
N PRO A 213 -4.59 12.05 23.76
CA PRO A 213 -4.82 11.74 22.34
C PRO A 213 -3.94 12.55 21.37
N LYS A 214 -3.63 13.80 21.71
CA LYS A 214 -2.75 14.68 20.91
C LYS A 214 -1.32 14.16 20.75
N SER A 215 -0.84 13.32 21.68
CA SER A 215 0.51 12.75 21.60
C SER A 215 0.69 11.82 20.39
N ILE A 216 -0.40 11.32 19.80
CA ILE A 216 -0.39 10.56 18.55
C ILE A 216 0.25 11.37 17.40
N LEU A 217 0.07 12.70 17.40
CA LEU A 217 0.63 13.60 16.37
C LEU A 217 2.16 13.65 16.38
N GLY A 218 2.80 13.23 17.48
CA GLY A 218 4.26 13.13 17.59
C GLY A 218 4.84 11.83 17.04
N LEU A 219 3.99 10.88 16.61
CA LEU A 219 4.40 9.58 16.09
C LEU A 219 4.59 9.63 14.57
N SER A 220 5.58 8.88 14.08
CA SER A 220 5.75 8.66 12.63
C SER A 220 4.60 7.84 12.05
N VAL A 221 4.44 7.86 10.72
CA VAL A 221 3.45 7.02 10.03
C VAL A 221 3.63 5.55 10.39
N TYR A 222 4.87 5.07 10.41
CA TYR A 222 5.18 3.68 10.78
C TYR A 222 4.74 3.35 12.21
N GLN A 223 5.00 4.23 13.17
CA GLN A 223 4.54 4.06 14.56
C GLN A 223 3.00 4.09 14.66
N GLN A 224 2.33 4.98 13.93
CA GLN A 224 0.88 5.02 13.92
C GLN A 224 0.26 3.76 13.29
N LEU A 225 0.93 3.12 12.32
CA LEU A 225 0.49 1.82 11.79
C LEU A 225 0.51 0.70 12.84
N HIS A 226 1.36 0.76 13.87
CA HIS A 226 1.26 -0.15 15.02
C HIS A 226 0.00 0.12 15.87
N LEU A 227 -0.38 1.39 16.01
CA LEU A 227 -1.64 1.75 16.67
C LEU A 227 -2.84 1.28 15.85
N VAL A 228 -2.80 1.41 14.51
CA VAL A 228 -3.86 0.92 13.62
C VAL A 228 -4.05 -0.59 13.80
N ASP A 229 -2.96 -1.36 13.84
CA ASP A 229 -3.02 -2.79 14.06
C ASP A 229 -3.72 -3.15 15.39
N THR A 230 -3.33 -2.46 16.46
CA THR A 230 -3.92 -2.64 17.81
C THR A 230 -5.39 -2.23 17.81
N TYR A 231 -5.73 -1.12 17.17
CA TYR A 231 -7.08 -0.63 17.06
C TYR A 231 -8.00 -1.62 16.35
N PHE A 232 -7.58 -2.18 15.21
CA PHE A 232 -8.39 -3.15 14.47
C PHE A 232 -8.63 -4.46 15.24
N ASP A 233 -7.65 -4.90 16.05
CA ASP A 233 -7.88 -6.01 16.99
C ASP A 233 -8.98 -5.64 18.00
N LYS A 234 -8.94 -4.43 18.57
CA LYS A 234 -9.87 -3.96 19.61
C LYS A 234 -11.29 -3.73 19.10
N VAL A 235 -11.46 -3.13 17.91
CA VAL A 235 -12.79 -2.91 17.32
C VAL A 235 -13.39 -4.18 16.71
N GLY A 236 -12.67 -5.30 16.75
CA GLY A 236 -13.18 -6.58 16.25
C GLY A 236 -13.44 -6.53 14.75
N LEU A 237 -12.47 -6.05 13.97
CA LEU A 237 -12.49 -6.26 12.53
C LEU A 237 -12.36 -7.78 12.30
N LYS A 238 -13.42 -8.42 11.81
CA LYS A 238 -13.54 -9.88 11.76
C LYS A 238 -12.44 -10.50 10.88
N LYS A 239 -11.98 -11.69 11.27
CA LYS A 239 -10.98 -12.49 10.54
C LYS A 239 -11.60 -13.47 9.52
N GLU A 240 -12.92 -13.60 9.52
CA GLU A 240 -13.65 -14.54 8.68
C GLU A 240 -14.03 -13.90 7.34
N GLY A 241 -13.37 -14.31 6.28
CA GLY A 241 -13.59 -13.79 4.93
C GLY A 241 -12.98 -12.40 4.72
N ALA A 242 -12.85 -12.01 3.45
CA ALA A 242 -12.24 -10.74 3.09
C ALA A 242 -13.09 -9.57 3.62
N VAL A 243 -12.44 -8.61 4.28
CA VAL A 243 -13.08 -7.39 4.78
C VAL A 243 -13.22 -6.40 3.63
N PRO A 244 -14.46 -6.05 3.21
CA PRO A 244 -14.68 -5.09 2.15
C PRO A 244 -14.40 -3.64 2.61
N LEU A 245 -14.22 -2.75 1.63
CA LEU A 245 -13.85 -1.34 1.85
C LEU A 245 -14.82 -0.59 2.79
N ASP A 246 -16.13 -0.79 2.65
CA ASP A 246 -17.12 -0.17 3.52
C ASP A 246 -17.03 -0.66 4.97
N GLU A 247 -16.85 -1.97 5.18
CA GLU A 247 -16.70 -2.55 6.51
C GLU A 247 -15.40 -2.07 7.19
N LEU A 248 -14.30 -1.99 6.42
CA LEU A 248 -13.04 -1.41 6.88
C LEU A 248 -13.21 0.05 7.28
N TYR A 249 -13.89 0.84 6.44
CA TYR A 249 -14.08 2.27 6.69
C TYR A 249 -15.01 2.54 7.87
N LEU A 250 -16.12 1.80 7.99
CA LEU A 250 -17.04 1.92 9.10
C LEU A 250 -16.40 1.49 10.43
N ALA A 251 -15.41 0.60 10.41
CA ALA A 251 -14.64 0.27 11.61
C ALA A 251 -13.84 1.46 12.14
N VAL A 252 -13.55 2.47 11.32
CA VAL A 252 -12.89 3.72 11.73
C VAL A 252 -13.91 4.83 11.96
N LEU A 253 -14.78 5.08 10.98
CA LEU A 253 -15.71 6.20 11.01
C LEU A 253 -16.76 6.07 12.12
N GLN A 254 -17.43 4.92 12.20
CA GLN A 254 -18.52 4.68 13.16
C GLN A 254 -18.75 3.18 13.35
N PRO A 255 -18.02 2.51 14.27
CA PRO A 255 -18.05 1.04 14.41
C PRO A 255 -19.43 0.44 14.62
N ALA A 256 -20.35 1.16 15.27
CA ALA A 256 -21.72 0.72 15.54
C ALA A 256 -22.58 0.62 14.25
N ALA A 257 -22.28 1.43 13.23
CA ALA A 257 -23.01 1.40 11.95
C ALA A 257 -22.75 0.12 11.15
N ARG A 258 -21.73 -0.68 11.52
CA ARG A 258 -21.46 -1.98 10.89
C ARG A 258 -22.58 -3.00 11.09
N GLY A 259 -23.52 -2.76 12.00
CA GLY A 259 -24.68 -3.62 12.24
C GLY A 259 -25.69 -3.63 11.08
N GLU A 260 -25.87 -2.51 10.38
CA GLU A 260 -26.69 -2.47 9.16
C GLU A 260 -25.90 -3.14 8.02
N LYS A 261 -26.51 -4.07 7.28
CA LYS A 261 -25.83 -4.87 6.25
C LYS A 261 -26.34 -4.59 4.84
N ARG A 262 -27.48 -3.90 4.70
CA ARG A 262 -28.06 -3.57 3.40
C ARG A 262 -27.23 -2.46 2.72
N PRO A 263 -26.85 -2.62 1.43
CA PRO A 263 -25.99 -1.65 0.75
C PRO A 263 -26.54 -0.23 0.68
N GLU A 264 -27.85 -0.11 0.45
CA GLU A 264 -28.57 1.16 0.18
C GLU A 264 -29.34 1.69 1.39
N GLU A 265 -29.21 1.07 2.57
CA GLU A 265 -29.91 1.57 3.75
C GLU A 265 -29.15 2.75 4.38
N PRO A 266 -29.85 3.82 4.81
CA PRO A 266 -29.26 4.87 5.61
C PRO A 266 -28.61 4.34 6.89
N LEU A 267 -27.33 4.67 7.10
CA LEU A 267 -26.53 4.19 8.23
C LEU A 267 -26.72 4.98 9.53
N GLY A 268 -27.47 6.09 9.51
CA GLY A 268 -27.73 6.92 10.69
C GLY A 268 -26.47 7.51 11.35
N ILE A 269 -25.40 7.73 10.58
CA ILE A 269 -24.13 8.25 11.10
C ILE A 269 -24.31 9.73 11.50
N PRO A 270 -24.00 10.10 12.77
CA PRO A 270 -24.21 11.45 13.24
C PRO A 270 -23.16 12.44 12.69
N GLY A 271 -23.53 13.72 12.70
CA GLY A 271 -22.65 14.81 12.30
C GLY A 271 -22.46 14.94 10.79
N LYS A 272 -21.80 16.03 10.39
CA LYS A 272 -21.44 16.27 8.99
C LYS A 272 -20.17 15.49 8.64
N GLN A 273 -20.23 14.75 7.55
CA GLN A 273 -19.10 13.98 7.03
C GLN A 273 -18.59 14.58 5.71
N ALA A 274 -17.51 14.01 5.17
CA ALA A 274 -17.00 14.42 3.87
C ALA A 274 -18.05 14.19 2.78
N LYS A 275 -18.26 15.19 1.89
CA LYS A 275 -19.28 15.13 0.82
C LYS A 275 -19.22 13.86 -0.02
N TYR A 276 -18.04 13.27 -0.20
CA TYR A 276 -17.85 12.04 -0.96
C TYR A 276 -18.64 10.85 -0.42
N LEU A 277 -18.93 10.83 0.89
CA LEU A 277 -19.55 9.68 1.56
C LEU A 277 -21.07 9.64 1.41
N TYR A 278 -21.69 10.73 0.96
CA TYR A 278 -23.12 10.83 0.74
C TYR A 278 -23.50 10.42 -0.69
N GLU A 279 -24.70 9.88 -0.87
CA GLU A 279 -25.25 9.62 -2.20
C GLU A 279 -25.20 10.88 -3.08
N GLY A 280 -24.77 10.72 -4.34
CA GLY A 280 -24.63 11.83 -5.28
C GLY A 280 -23.64 12.93 -4.86
N ARG A 281 -22.86 12.73 -3.79
CA ARG A 281 -22.07 13.76 -3.10
C ARG A 281 -22.91 14.91 -2.52
N ASP A 282 -24.18 14.66 -2.23
CA ASP A 282 -25.12 15.63 -1.65
C ASP A 282 -25.22 15.45 -0.13
N PRO A 283 -24.74 16.40 0.70
CA PRO A 283 -24.86 16.30 2.15
C PRO A 283 -26.29 16.28 2.71
N GLN A 284 -27.32 16.50 1.89
CA GLN A 284 -28.73 16.32 2.26
C GLN A 284 -29.23 14.88 2.01
N ALA A 285 -28.53 14.10 1.21
CA ALA A 285 -28.84 12.69 0.95
C ALA A 285 -28.35 11.80 2.10
N PRO A 286 -28.82 10.54 2.23
CA PRO A 286 -28.29 9.62 3.23
C PRO A 286 -26.84 9.19 2.91
N MET A 287 -26.15 8.70 3.93
CA MET A 287 -24.95 7.86 3.75
C MET A 287 -25.36 6.40 3.87
N THR A 288 -24.94 5.60 2.89
CA THR A 288 -25.18 4.17 2.78
C THR A 288 -23.83 3.46 2.59
N ARG A 289 -23.81 2.12 2.68
CA ARG A 289 -22.56 1.37 2.42
C ARG A 289 -22.11 1.52 0.96
N ALA A 290 -23.07 1.58 0.05
CA ALA A 290 -22.82 1.82 -1.37
C ALA A 290 -22.21 3.21 -1.60
N SER A 291 -22.78 4.26 -1.00
CA SER A 291 -22.26 5.62 -1.14
C SER A 291 -20.85 5.77 -0.53
N ILE A 292 -20.57 5.11 0.60
CA ILE A 292 -19.24 5.08 1.21
C ILE A 292 -18.22 4.42 0.28
N THR A 293 -18.51 3.23 -0.24
CA THR A 293 -17.59 2.50 -1.14
C THR A 293 -17.27 3.33 -2.38
N GLN A 294 -18.31 3.82 -3.07
CA GLN A 294 -18.16 4.66 -4.25
C GLN A 294 -17.39 5.95 -3.93
N GLY A 295 -17.73 6.58 -2.81
CA GLY A 295 -17.14 7.81 -2.32
C GLY A 295 -15.64 7.71 -2.07
N LEU A 296 -15.20 6.65 -1.41
CA LEU A 296 -13.79 6.39 -1.11
C LEU A 296 -12.98 6.12 -2.39
N MET A 297 -13.50 5.28 -3.29
CA MET A 297 -12.86 5.01 -4.58
C MET A 297 -12.70 6.29 -5.40
N GLN A 298 -13.74 7.11 -5.44
CA GLN A 298 -13.75 8.35 -6.20
C GLN A 298 -12.89 9.44 -5.57
N ASN A 299 -12.87 9.55 -4.23
CA ASN A 299 -11.97 10.44 -3.51
C ASN A 299 -10.52 10.09 -3.82
N ALA A 300 -10.17 8.81 -3.76
CA ALA A 300 -8.82 8.36 -4.09
C ALA A 300 -8.45 8.69 -5.54
N ALA A 301 -9.38 8.46 -6.49
CA ALA A 301 -9.15 8.82 -7.88
C ALA A 301 -8.94 10.32 -8.09
N ASP A 302 -9.73 11.16 -7.42
CA ASP A 302 -9.63 12.61 -7.48
C ASP A 302 -8.31 13.11 -6.84
N ARG A 303 -7.90 12.55 -5.68
CA ARG A 303 -6.67 12.97 -4.98
C ARG A 303 -5.38 12.48 -5.62
N LEU A 304 -5.39 11.32 -6.26
CA LEU A 304 -4.23 10.72 -6.91
C LEU A 304 -4.12 11.09 -8.40
N GLY A 305 -5.10 11.80 -8.95
CA GLY A 305 -5.11 12.15 -10.38
C GLY A 305 -5.32 10.92 -11.29
N LEU A 306 -5.98 9.87 -10.80
CA LEU A 306 -6.18 8.62 -11.53
C LEU A 306 -7.14 8.74 -12.73
N LYS A 307 -7.70 9.93 -12.98
CA LYS A 307 -8.55 10.23 -14.14
C LYS A 307 -7.88 9.93 -15.49
N ASN A 308 -6.55 9.85 -15.51
CA ASN A 308 -5.76 9.57 -16.72
C ASN A 308 -5.50 8.08 -16.98
N PHE A 309 -5.87 7.15 -16.09
CA PHE A 309 -5.66 5.71 -16.32
C PHE A 309 -6.71 5.06 -17.23
N ARG A 310 -7.78 5.79 -17.58
CA ARG A 310 -8.76 5.34 -18.59
C ARG A 310 -8.45 5.79 -20.03
N SER A 311 -7.35 6.50 -20.26
CA SER A 311 -7.07 7.15 -21.56
C SER A 311 -5.86 6.61 -22.31
N ASN A 312 -5.43 5.37 -22.04
CA ASN A 312 -4.34 4.74 -22.79
C ASN A 312 -4.69 3.36 -23.36
N THR A 313 -5.96 3.20 -23.78
CA THR A 313 -6.41 2.05 -24.59
C THR A 313 -7.27 2.44 -25.79
N ASN A 314 -7.32 3.71 -26.20
CA ASN A 314 -7.87 4.09 -27.51
C ASN A 314 -7.49 5.55 -27.85
N SER A 315 -6.38 5.74 -28.55
CA SER A 315 -6.12 6.96 -29.32
C SER A 315 -5.36 6.58 -30.60
N VAL A 316 -6.01 5.81 -31.46
CA VAL A 316 -5.65 5.80 -32.88
C VAL A 316 -6.29 7.04 -33.51
N PRO A 317 -5.53 7.96 -34.13
CA PRO A 317 -6.11 9.08 -34.85
C PRO A 317 -6.84 8.53 -36.09
N VAL A 318 -8.14 8.81 -36.18
CA VAL A 318 -8.95 8.49 -37.37
C VAL A 318 -8.47 9.39 -38.52
N SER A 319 -7.70 8.80 -39.44
CA SER A 319 -7.62 9.27 -40.82
C SER A 319 -8.50 8.37 -41.68
N SER A 320 -9.45 9.01 -42.34
CA SER A 320 -10.47 8.43 -43.21
C SER A 320 -9.87 7.96 -44.54
N THR A 321 -9.82 6.64 -44.75
CA THR A 321 -9.91 6.02 -46.09
C THR A 321 -10.33 4.56 -45.97
N VAL A 322 -11.40 4.23 -46.68
CA VAL A 322 -11.98 2.90 -46.86
C VAL A 322 -11.12 2.08 -47.82
N ASN A 323 -10.73 0.85 -47.46
CA ASN A 323 -10.77 -0.26 -48.42
C ASN A 323 -10.78 -1.65 -47.78
N THR A 324 -11.44 -2.56 -48.48
CA THR A 324 -11.93 -3.89 -48.09
C THR A 324 -10.91 -5.03 -48.21
N SER A 325 -11.19 -6.10 -47.45
CA SER A 325 -10.81 -7.53 -47.61
C SER A 325 -9.40 -8.00 -47.24
N ALA A 326 -9.28 -8.74 -46.10
CA ALA A 326 -8.78 -10.13 -46.04
C ALA A 326 -8.66 -10.67 -44.58
N ALA A 327 -9.31 -11.82 -44.35
CA ALA A 327 -9.10 -12.89 -43.33
C ALA A 327 -8.86 -12.57 -41.82
N PRO A 328 -9.69 -13.11 -40.89
CA PRO A 328 -9.34 -13.14 -39.47
C PRO A 328 -8.58 -14.43 -39.10
N SER A 329 -7.31 -14.28 -38.71
CA SER A 329 -6.53 -15.30 -38.00
C SER A 329 -7.08 -15.50 -36.58
N ALA A 330 -7.28 -16.76 -36.22
CA ALA A 330 -7.68 -17.22 -34.90
C ALA A 330 -6.62 -16.87 -33.85
N ASN A 331 -6.86 -15.85 -33.02
CA ASN A 331 -6.16 -15.63 -31.75
C ASN A 331 -6.91 -14.67 -30.80
N ASN A 332 -8.24 -14.66 -30.83
CA ASN A 332 -9.04 -13.78 -29.98
C ASN A 332 -10.31 -14.46 -29.43
N ALA A 333 -10.16 -15.68 -28.90
CA ALA A 333 -11.27 -16.45 -28.34
C ALA A 333 -11.15 -16.75 -26.83
N VAL A 334 -10.17 -16.20 -26.11
CA VAL A 334 -9.96 -16.53 -24.68
C VAL A 334 -10.24 -15.36 -23.72
N ASN A 335 -10.46 -14.13 -24.22
CA ASN A 335 -10.77 -12.98 -23.34
C ASN A 335 -12.26 -12.60 -23.28
N SER A 336 -13.14 -13.36 -23.94
CA SER A 336 -14.57 -13.03 -24.03
C SER A 336 -15.47 -13.75 -23.01
N ALA A 337 -14.90 -14.49 -22.05
CA ALA A 337 -15.68 -15.29 -21.09
C ALA A 337 -15.87 -14.67 -19.70
N LEU A 338 -15.51 -13.41 -19.47
CA LEU A 338 -15.63 -12.76 -18.14
C LEU A 338 -16.36 -11.41 -18.15
N ASN A 339 -17.28 -11.17 -19.09
CA ASN A 339 -18.15 -10.00 -18.95
C ASN A 339 -19.54 -10.11 -19.62
N PRO A 340 -20.51 -10.86 -19.04
CA PRO A 340 -21.91 -10.68 -19.40
C PRO A 340 -22.63 -9.61 -18.56
N ALA A 341 -22.06 -9.13 -17.45
CA ALA A 341 -22.79 -8.28 -16.49
C ALA A 341 -22.66 -6.76 -16.74
N LEU A 342 -21.74 -6.31 -17.62
CA LEU A 342 -21.50 -4.88 -17.82
C LEU A 342 -22.11 -4.31 -19.12
N SER A 343 -22.54 -5.15 -20.05
CA SER A 343 -23.11 -4.72 -21.33
C SER A 343 -24.63 -4.52 -21.30
N SER A 344 -25.32 -5.05 -20.28
CA SER A 344 -26.78 -4.88 -20.13
C SER A 344 -27.19 -3.55 -19.48
N ALA A 345 -26.23 -2.73 -19.04
CA ALA A 345 -26.52 -1.43 -18.42
C ALA A 345 -26.52 -0.24 -19.41
N LEU A 346 -26.30 -0.49 -20.71
CA LEU A 346 -26.13 0.57 -21.72
C LEU A 346 -27.14 0.54 -22.87
N ASN A 347 -28.11 -0.38 -22.88
CA ASN A 347 -29.31 -0.31 -23.71
C ASN A 347 -30.39 -1.25 -23.17
N PRO A 348 -31.40 -0.77 -22.42
CA PRO A 348 -32.61 -1.56 -22.23
C PRO A 348 -33.41 -1.50 -23.53
N ALA A 349 -33.56 -2.66 -24.16
CA ALA A 349 -34.68 -2.88 -25.06
C ALA A 349 -35.98 -2.53 -24.31
N SER A 350 -36.89 -1.91 -25.05
CA SER A 350 -38.19 -1.41 -24.64
C SER A 350 -38.97 -2.37 -23.75
N ASP A 351 -39.19 -1.99 -22.49
CA ASP A 351 -40.40 -2.35 -21.75
C ASP A 351 -40.72 -1.27 -20.69
N SER A 352 -42.02 -1.08 -20.51
CA SER A 352 -42.69 0.17 -20.13
C SER A 352 -42.71 0.51 -18.63
N HIS A 353 -42.13 1.66 -18.24
CA HIS A 353 -42.56 2.45 -17.06
C HIS A 353 -42.19 3.94 -17.22
N PRO A 354 -43.15 4.87 -17.42
CA PRO A 354 -42.86 6.24 -17.87
C PRO A 354 -42.36 7.25 -16.81
N ASN A 355 -42.12 6.87 -15.54
CA ASN A 355 -41.84 7.85 -14.47
C ASN A 355 -40.36 7.99 -14.04
N SER A 356 -39.46 7.10 -14.46
CA SER A 356 -38.05 7.13 -14.00
C SER A 356 -37.10 7.85 -14.97
N THR A 357 -37.38 7.81 -16.27
CA THR A 357 -36.51 8.36 -17.32
C THR A 357 -36.60 9.88 -17.46
N ALA A 358 -37.71 10.50 -17.04
CA ALA A 358 -37.91 11.95 -17.11
C ALA A 358 -37.05 12.72 -16.09
N ARG A 359 -36.73 12.13 -14.92
CA ARG A 359 -35.92 12.78 -13.88
C ARG A 359 -34.43 12.77 -14.19
N ILE A 360 -33.94 11.71 -14.85
CA ILE A 360 -32.52 11.57 -15.21
C ILE A 360 -32.11 12.58 -16.28
N ARG A 361 -32.97 12.84 -17.28
CA ARG A 361 -32.67 13.85 -18.32
C ARG A 361 -32.67 15.29 -17.81
N LEU A 362 -33.47 15.61 -16.79
CA LEU A 362 -33.53 16.99 -16.27
C LEU A 362 -32.31 17.38 -15.40
N GLN A 363 -31.60 16.40 -14.83
CA GLN A 363 -30.45 16.66 -13.95
C GLN A 363 -29.12 16.75 -14.70
N VAL A 364 -28.98 16.08 -15.85
CA VAL A 364 -27.75 16.15 -16.66
C VAL A 364 -27.59 17.50 -17.35
N GLN A 365 -28.71 18.17 -17.71
CA GLN A 365 -28.64 19.50 -18.33
C GLN A 365 -28.22 20.60 -17.34
N LYS A 366 -28.46 20.44 -16.03
CA LYS A 366 -28.22 21.49 -15.02
C LYS A 366 -26.79 21.47 -14.45
N ALA A 367 -26.03 20.40 -14.68
CA ALA A 367 -24.65 20.25 -14.21
C ALA A 367 -23.60 20.83 -15.18
N ALA A 368 -24.01 21.24 -16.40
CA ALA A 368 -23.09 21.77 -17.41
C ALA A 368 -22.85 23.30 -17.31
N ASP A 369 -23.55 24.02 -16.42
CA ASP A 369 -23.50 25.49 -16.33
C ASP A 369 -22.81 26.05 -15.07
N TYR A 370 -22.11 25.22 -14.29
CA TYR A 370 -21.37 25.68 -13.11
C TYR A 370 -19.91 25.20 -13.13
N ASP A 371 -19.18 25.61 -14.18
CA ASP A 371 -17.73 25.67 -14.16
C ASP A 371 -17.28 27.11 -13.89
N ALA A 372 -16.23 27.24 -13.08
CA ALA A 372 -15.55 28.47 -12.63
C ALA A 372 -16.09 29.17 -11.37
N LEU A 373 -15.77 28.64 -10.18
CA LEU A 373 -15.41 29.48 -9.02
C LEU A 373 -14.33 28.79 -8.17
N GLU A 374 -13.31 29.58 -7.83
CA GLU A 374 -12.06 29.22 -7.16
C GLU A 374 -12.24 28.54 -5.79
N ALA A 375 -11.29 27.67 -5.43
CA ALA A 375 -11.25 26.95 -4.17
C ALA A 375 -10.91 27.88 -2.98
N PRO A 376 -11.73 27.94 -1.91
CA PRO A 376 -11.35 28.65 -0.69
C PRO A 376 -10.43 27.80 0.19
N LYS A 377 -9.28 28.38 0.55
CA LYS A 377 -8.39 27.96 1.63
C LYS A 377 -9.06 28.25 2.98
N THR A 378 -9.71 27.28 3.61
CA THR A 378 -9.85 27.16 5.09
C THR A 378 -10.75 25.99 5.44
N TRP A 379 -10.22 24.96 6.10
CA TRP A 379 -11.00 23.98 6.85
C TRP A 379 -10.69 24.19 8.34
N LEU A 380 -11.62 24.80 9.06
CA LEU A 380 -11.67 24.87 10.51
C LEU A 380 -13.16 24.88 10.91
N ARG A 381 -13.63 23.76 11.45
CA ARG A 381 -14.45 23.66 12.67
C ARG A 381 -14.81 22.20 12.93
#